data_AF-A0A3D5DR48-F1
#
_entry.id   AF-A0A3D5DR48-F1
#
_cell.length_a   1.000
_cell.length_b   1.000
_cell.length_c   1.000
_cell.angle_alpha   90.00
_cell.angle_beta   90.00
_cell.angle_gamma   90.00
#
_symmetry.space_group_name_H-M   'P 1'
#
loop_
_entity.id
_entity.type
_entity.pdbx_description
1 polymer ?
#
loop_
_entity_poly.entity_id
_entity_poly.type
_entity_poly.pdbx_seq_one_letter_code
_entity_poly.pdbx_strand_id
1 'polypeptide(L)'
;MRRFYPVIAAGVIIASLTAFQVSVSHSPSGKPGLPTAASQPRPSGSPQGPWHLKFDDEFSGRSLDTAPWSKGWLAPGITPPVNPGELECYDPARVGVSGGFLHLSLVPEPESAGRYALMPAA
;
A
#
# COMPACT_ATOMS: atom_id res chain seq x y z
N MET A 1 -29.30 -43.60 -15.41
CA MET A 1 -28.90 -44.82 -16.15
C MET A 1 -28.07 -44.40 -17.37
N ARG A 2 -27.03 -45.20 -17.66
CA ARG A 2 -26.10 -45.20 -18.83
C ARG A 2 -25.07 -44.06 -18.99
N ARG A 3 -23.83 -44.47 -18.69
CA ARG A 3 -22.50 -43.96 -19.08
C ARG A 3 -22.19 -44.35 -20.54
N PHE A 4 -21.27 -43.64 -21.20
CA PHE A 4 -20.12 -44.20 -21.94
C PHE A 4 -19.00 -43.14 -22.06
N TYR A 5 -17.76 -43.58 -21.81
CA TYR A 5 -16.46 -42.88 -21.86
C TYR A 5 -15.72 -43.22 -23.18
N PRO A 6 -14.40 -42.96 -23.37
CA PRO A 6 -13.71 -41.70 -23.66
C PRO A 6 -12.91 -41.77 -25.00
N VAL A 7 -12.41 -40.65 -25.53
CA VAL A 7 -11.26 -40.68 -26.46
C VAL A 7 -10.25 -39.61 -26.03
N ILE A 8 -9.04 -40.10 -25.80
CA ILE A 8 -7.84 -39.35 -25.40
C ILE A 8 -7.26 -38.69 -26.65
N ALA A 9 -6.90 -37.41 -26.56
CA ALA A 9 -5.85 -36.82 -27.38
C ALA A 9 -4.86 -36.14 -26.45
N ALA A 10 -3.65 -36.70 -26.40
CA ALA A 10 -2.54 -36.22 -25.61
C ALA A 10 -2.10 -34.83 -26.08
N GLY A 11 -1.91 -33.94 -25.11
CA GLY A 11 -1.35 -32.60 -25.31
C GLY A 11 -0.71 -32.15 -24.01
N VAL A 12 0.37 -32.81 -23.62
CA VAL A 12 1.23 -32.38 -22.52
C VAL A 12 1.97 -31.12 -23.00
N ILE A 13 1.52 -29.95 -22.59
CA ILE A 13 2.33 -28.73 -22.64
C ILE A 13 2.64 -28.36 -21.20
N ILE A 14 3.74 -28.94 -20.70
CA ILE A 14 4.39 -28.44 -19.48
C ILE A 14 5.12 -27.17 -19.90
N ALA A 15 4.45 -26.04 -19.86
CA ALA A 15 5.12 -24.76 -19.83
C ALA A 15 5.61 -24.54 -18.39
N SER A 16 6.73 -25.20 -18.06
CA SER A 16 7.50 -24.94 -16.84
C SER A 16 7.95 -23.48 -16.86
N LEU A 17 7.20 -22.58 -16.21
CA LEU A 17 7.76 -21.29 -15.86
C LEU A 17 8.63 -21.50 -14.62
N THR A 18 9.88 -21.89 -14.84
CA THR A 18 10.89 -21.84 -13.78
C THR A 18 11.01 -20.39 -13.35
N ALA A 19 10.48 -20.06 -12.17
CA ALA A 19 10.84 -18.83 -11.50
C ALA A 19 12.34 -18.91 -11.20
N PHE A 20 13.15 -18.24 -12.03
CA PHE A 20 14.52 -17.88 -11.64
C PHE A 20 14.38 -16.92 -10.46
N GLN A 21 14.33 -17.47 -9.25
CA GLN A 21 14.57 -16.70 -8.05
C GLN A 21 16.06 -16.33 -8.11
N VAL A 22 16.35 -15.10 -8.53
CA VAL A 22 17.65 -14.50 -8.25
C VAL A 22 17.68 -14.24 -6.75
N SER A 23 17.96 -15.27 -5.96
CA SER A 23 18.42 -15.08 -4.59
C SER A 23 19.77 -14.41 -4.70
N VAL A 24 19.79 -13.08 -4.61
CA VAL A 24 21.03 -12.37 -4.31
C VAL A 24 21.43 -12.81 -2.91
N SER A 25 22.25 -13.85 -2.83
CA SER A 25 23.00 -14.17 -1.63
C SER A 25 24.02 -13.06 -1.48
N HIS A 26 23.62 -11.99 -0.80
CA HIS A 26 24.58 -11.06 -0.25
C HIS A 26 25.33 -11.82 0.84
N SER A 27 26.40 -12.52 0.46
CA SER A 27 27.46 -12.85 1.42
C SER A 27 27.93 -11.52 1.99
N PRO A 28 27.76 -11.24 3.29
CA PRO A 28 28.41 -10.10 3.89
C PRO A 28 29.88 -10.48 4.07
N SER A 29 30.65 -10.48 2.98
CA SER A 29 32.11 -10.45 3.03
C SER A 29 32.57 -8.99 3.11
N GLY A 30 31.92 -8.22 3.96
CA GLY A 30 32.54 -7.09 4.64
C GLY A 30 32.77 -7.56 6.07
N LYS A 31 33.89 -7.17 6.69
CA LYS A 31 34.00 -7.19 8.16
C LYS A 31 32.68 -6.65 8.75
N PRO A 32 32.19 -7.14 9.91
CA PRO A 32 31.13 -6.45 10.63
C PRO A 32 31.56 -4.99 10.82
N GLY A 33 31.11 -4.12 9.93
CA GLY A 33 31.20 -2.69 10.11
C GLY A 33 30.33 -2.42 11.32
N LEU A 34 30.84 -1.65 12.27
CA LEU A 34 30.00 -1.16 13.35
C LEU A 34 28.72 -0.58 12.72
N PRO A 35 27.54 -0.83 13.30
CA PRO A 35 26.32 -0.21 12.81
C PRO A 35 26.57 1.28 12.68
N THR A 36 26.61 1.77 11.43
CA THR A 36 26.62 3.21 11.19
C THR A 36 25.28 3.68 11.69
N ALA A 37 25.29 4.46 12.78
CA ALA A 37 24.08 5.02 13.33
C ALA A 37 23.34 5.73 12.19
N ALA A 38 22.12 5.28 11.91
CA ALA A 38 21.26 5.96 10.95
C ALA A 38 21.12 7.41 11.40
N SER A 39 21.41 8.35 10.48
CA SER A 39 21.20 9.77 10.73
C SER A 39 19.73 10.00 11.07
N GLN A 40 19.47 10.64 12.20
CA GLN A 40 18.10 11.01 12.58
C GLN A 40 17.52 11.98 11.53
N PRO A 41 16.25 11.84 11.13
CA PRO A 41 15.59 12.80 10.24
C PRO A 41 15.71 14.23 10.77
N ARG A 42 15.84 15.20 9.87
CA ARG A 42 15.87 16.64 10.20
C ARG A 42 14.94 17.40 9.27
N PRO A 43 14.13 18.35 9.77
CA PRO A 43 13.29 19.16 8.90
C PRO A 43 14.15 19.96 7.92
N SER A 44 13.87 19.81 6.63
CA SER A 44 14.55 20.53 5.55
C SER A 44 13.91 21.89 5.22
N GLY A 45 13.19 22.49 6.18
CA GLY A 45 12.22 23.57 5.96
C GLY A 45 12.68 24.69 5.03
N SER A 46 11.72 25.32 4.34
CA SER A 46 11.95 26.42 3.40
C SER A 46 11.18 27.68 3.84
N PRO A 47 11.86 28.80 4.17
CA PRO A 47 13.31 28.99 4.16
C PRO A 47 14.04 28.20 5.26
N GLN A 48 15.34 28.03 5.10
CA GLN A 48 16.18 27.39 6.12
C GLN A 48 16.16 28.21 7.42
N GLY A 49 16.10 27.51 8.55
CA GLY A 49 16.00 28.12 9.88
C GLY A 49 16.29 27.09 10.98
N PRO A 50 16.27 27.51 12.26
CA PRO A 50 16.46 26.64 13.40
C PRO A 50 15.21 25.78 13.65
N TRP A 51 14.92 24.88 12.71
CA TRP A 51 13.77 23.98 12.80
C TRP A 51 14.04 22.86 13.79
N HIS A 52 13.07 22.61 14.66
CA HIS A 52 13.09 21.48 15.59
C HIS A 52 12.11 20.42 15.11
N LEU A 53 12.56 19.17 14.97
CA LEU A 53 11.66 18.06 14.66
C LEU A 53 10.70 17.86 15.84
N LYS A 54 9.40 17.84 15.55
CA LYS A 54 8.33 17.58 16.52
C LYS A 54 7.52 16.33 16.21
N PHE A 55 7.50 15.95 14.94
CA PHE A 55 6.76 14.83 14.42
C PHE A 55 7.43 14.40 13.12
N ASP A 56 7.61 13.09 12.97
CA ASP A 56 8.02 12.44 11.73
C ASP A 56 7.23 11.15 11.57
N ASP A 57 6.94 10.82 10.33
CA ASP A 57 6.63 9.46 9.92
C ASP A 57 7.34 9.24 8.57
N GLU A 58 8.40 8.44 8.61
CA GLU A 58 9.21 8.12 7.44
C GLU A 58 8.57 7.04 6.56
N PHE A 59 7.39 6.53 6.93
CA PHE A 59 6.64 5.50 6.19
C PHE A 59 7.50 4.26 5.84
N SER A 60 8.43 3.90 6.73
CA SER A 60 9.38 2.79 6.52
C SER A 60 8.76 1.40 6.72
N GLY A 61 7.54 1.35 7.24
CA GLY A 61 6.77 0.13 7.46
C GLY A 61 6.19 -0.49 6.19
N ARG A 62 5.26 -1.43 6.38
CA ARG A 62 4.47 -2.06 5.31
C ARG A 62 2.98 -1.67 5.36
N SER A 63 2.63 -0.79 6.28
CA SER A 63 1.28 -0.25 6.51
C SER A 63 1.41 1.09 7.23
N LEU A 64 0.38 1.93 7.13
CA LEU A 64 0.31 3.17 7.90
C LEU A 64 0.36 2.88 9.39
N ASP A 65 1.18 3.63 10.14
CA ASP A 65 1.15 3.60 11.61
C ASP A 65 -0.15 4.26 12.08
N THR A 66 -1.04 3.49 12.71
CA THR A 66 -2.34 3.98 13.17
C THR A 66 -2.30 4.58 14.58
N ALA A 67 -1.13 4.66 15.23
CA ALA A 67 -0.99 5.40 16.48
C ALA A 67 -1.05 6.92 16.26
N PRO A 68 -0.29 7.51 15.31
CA PRO A 68 -0.40 8.92 14.97
C PRO A 68 -1.41 9.25 13.87
N TRP A 69 -1.84 8.27 13.06
CA TRP A 69 -2.71 8.52 11.89
C TRP A 69 -4.05 7.78 11.92
N SER A 70 -5.08 8.42 11.37
CA SER A 70 -6.29 7.77 10.88
C SER A 70 -6.27 7.63 9.36
N LYS A 71 -6.90 6.58 8.82
CA LYS A 71 -7.02 6.36 7.36
C LYS A 71 -8.22 7.07 6.71
N GLY A 72 -9.00 7.81 7.48
CA GLY A 72 -10.20 8.51 7.04
C GLY A 72 -10.42 9.77 7.88
N TRP A 73 -11.30 10.66 7.40
CA TRP A 73 -11.46 12.01 7.95
C TRP A 73 -12.63 12.15 8.93
N LEU A 74 -13.74 11.42 8.72
CA LEU A 74 -14.98 11.59 9.50
C LEU A 74 -15.29 10.41 10.43
N ALA A 75 -15.24 9.19 9.87
CA ALA A 75 -15.66 7.97 10.53
C ALA A 75 -14.90 6.77 9.95
N PRO A 76 -14.92 5.60 10.61
CA PRO A 76 -14.46 4.36 10.00
C PRO A 76 -15.21 4.03 8.71
N GLY A 77 -14.55 3.33 7.79
CA GLY A 77 -15.14 2.95 6.50
C GLY A 77 -15.06 4.06 5.44
N ILE A 78 -15.79 3.86 4.35
CA ILE A 78 -15.82 4.82 3.24
C ILE A 78 -16.63 6.05 3.66
N THR A 79 -16.06 7.23 3.53
CA THR A 79 -16.71 8.50 3.89
C THR A 79 -16.99 9.37 2.66
N PRO A 80 -18.05 10.21 2.72
CA PRO A 80 -18.39 11.13 1.64
C PRO A 80 -17.33 12.24 1.46
N PRO A 81 -17.48 13.09 0.43
CA PRO A 81 -16.58 14.21 0.22
C PRO A 81 -16.61 15.20 1.39
N VAL A 82 -15.50 15.90 1.63
CA VAL A 82 -15.37 16.86 2.74
C VAL A 82 -16.21 18.11 2.46
N ASN A 83 -16.35 18.47 1.19
CA ASN A 83 -17.13 19.63 0.76
C ASN A 83 -17.90 19.37 -0.55
N PRO A 84 -18.92 20.19 -0.89
CA PRO A 84 -19.78 19.95 -2.05
C PRO A 84 -19.10 20.02 -3.42
N GLY A 85 -17.87 20.54 -3.51
CA GLY A 85 -17.10 20.63 -4.76
C GLY A 85 -16.29 19.37 -5.08
N GLU A 86 -16.21 18.42 -4.15
CA GLU A 86 -15.50 17.16 -4.31
C GLU A 86 -16.42 16.08 -4.90
N LEU A 87 -15.85 15.14 -5.65
CA LEU A 87 -16.58 14.04 -6.31
C LEU A 87 -16.25 12.67 -5.70
N GLU A 88 -15.12 12.59 -5.01
CA GLU A 88 -14.49 11.39 -4.48
C GLU A 88 -15.10 10.92 -3.16
N CYS A 89 -15.05 9.60 -2.94
CA CYS A 89 -15.15 9.05 -1.58
C CYS A 89 -13.75 8.93 -0.99
N TYR A 90 -13.65 9.02 0.33
CA TYR A 90 -12.43 8.65 1.04
C TYR A 90 -12.58 7.23 1.57
N ASP A 91 -11.83 6.30 1.00
CA ASP A 91 -11.84 4.87 1.34
C ASP A 91 -10.53 4.48 2.04
N PRO A 92 -10.56 4.04 3.32
CA PRO A 92 -9.38 3.57 4.06
C PRO A 92 -8.61 2.45 3.37
N ALA A 93 -9.24 1.67 2.48
CA ALA A 93 -8.57 0.63 1.71
C ALA A 93 -7.63 1.18 0.63
N ARG A 94 -7.72 2.47 0.30
CA ARG A 94 -6.86 3.17 -0.67
C ARG A 94 -5.64 3.84 -0.05
N VAL A 95 -5.43 3.64 1.25
CA VAL A 95 -4.30 4.16 2.01
C VAL A 95 -3.33 3.03 2.35
N GLY A 96 -2.12 3.11 1.81
CA GLY A 96 -1.07 2.12 2.00
C GLY A 96 0.29 2.75 2.29
N VAL A 97 1.22 1.95 2.78
CA VAL A 97 2.63 2.34 2.93
C VAL A 97 3.48 1.25 2.30
N SER A 98 4.37 1.65 1.40
CA SER A 98 5.34 0.73 0.81
C SER A 98 6.53 1.50 0.23
N GLY A 99 7.72 0.89 0.28
CA GLY A 99 8.93 1.45 -0.32
C GLY A 99 9.41 2.76 0.32
N GLY A 100 9.02 3.07 1.56
CA GLY A 100 9.36 4.33 2.23
C GLY A 100 8.42 5.50 1.88
N PHE A 101 7.22 5.21 1.36
CA PHE A 101 6.25 6.22 0.95
C PHE A 101 4.84 5.90 1.45
N LEU A 102 4.09 6.95 1.78
CA LEU A 102 2.63 6.92 1.83
C LEU A 102 2.07 6.84 0.41
N HIS A 103 1.15 5.91 0.19
CA HIS A 103 0.43 5.73 -1.07
C HIS A 103 -1.04 6.06 -0.86
N LEU A 104 -1.52 7.06 -1.59
CA LEU A 104 -2.93 7.41 -1.72
C LEU A 104 -3.35 7.07 -3.15
N SER A 105 -4.22 6.07 -3.30
CA SER A 105 -4.64 5.59 -4.61
C SER A 105 -6.02 6.12 -4.98
N LEU A 106 -6.15 6.68 -6.18
CA LEU A 106 -7.46 7.02 -6.74
C LEU A 106 -7.91 5.90 -7.68
N VAL A 107 -9.09 5.34 -7.43
CA VAL A 107 -9.71 4.36 -8.32
C VAL A 107 -11.02 4.94 -8.86
N PRO A 108 -11.32 4.75 -10.16
CA PRO A 108 -12.59 5.15 -10.71
C PRO A 108 -13.68 4.22 -10.17
N GLU A 109 -14.69 4.80 -9.56
CA GLU A 109 -15.90 4.11 -9.13
C GLU A 109 -17.07 4.54 -10.03
N PRO A 110 -17.97 3.62 -10.41
CA PRO A 110 -19.06 3.90 -11.35
C PRO A 110 -20.15 4.83 -10.77
N GLU A 111 -20.14 5.06 -9.46
CA GLU A 111 -21.10 5.94 -8.77
C GLU A 111 -20.39 7.01 -7.95
N SER A 112 -20.97 8.22 -7.92
CA SER A 112 -20.47 9.30 -7.08
C SER A 112 -20.74 9.04 -5.60
N ALA A 113 -19.87 9.56 -4.74
CA ALA A 113 -19.94 9.42 -3.28
C ALA A 113 -21.30 9.75 -2.66
N GLY A 114 -22.07 10.64 -3.30
CA GLY A 114 -23.42 11.00 -2.90
C GLY A 114 -24.41 9.84 -2.83
N ARG A 115 -24.15 8.70 -3.51
CA ARG A 115 -25.00 7.50 -3.44
C ARG A 115 -24.57 6.48 -2.37
N TYR A 116 -23.29 6.43 -2.03
CA TYR A 116 -22.76 5.55 -0.97
C TYR A 116 -23.10 6.00 0.46
N ALA A 117 -23.51 7.27 0.66
CA ALA A 117 -24.04 7.74 1.94
C ALA A 117 -25.30 6.95 2.42
N LEU A 118 -25.89 6.11 1.57
CA LEU A 118 -27.07 5.29 1.87
C LEU A 118 -26.80 3.78 1.94
N MET A 119 -25.56 3.30 1.73
CA MET A 119 -25.24 1.87 1.78
C MET A 119 -24.27 1.55 2.92
N PRO A 120 -24.59 0.61 3.83
CA PRO A 120 -23.66 0.17 4.86
C PRO A 120 -22.50 -0.62 4.24
N ALA A 121 -21.32 -0.50 4.84
CA ALA A 121 -20.15 -1.30 4.47
C ALA A 121 -20.45 -2.81 4.64
N ALA A 122 -20.09 -3.59 3.63
CA ALA A 122 -20.26 -5.05 3.60
C ALA A 122 -19.23 -5.77 4.48
#